data_AF-A0A7J9FL55-F1
#
_entry.id   AF-A0A7J9FL55-F1
#
_cell.length_a   1.000
_cell.length_b   1.000
_cell.length_c   1.000
_cell.angle_alpha   90.00
_cell.angle_beta   90.00
_cell.angle_gamma   90.00
#
_symmetry.space_group_name_H-M   'P 1'
#
loop_
_entity.id
_entity.type
_entity.pdbx_description
1 polymer ?
#
loop_
_entity_poly.entity_id
_entity_poly.type
_entity_poly.pdbx_seq_one_letter_code
_entity_poly.pdbx_strand_id
1 'polypeptide(L)'
;MNNEYLRSALDYLETLPDITVARRTPDTYQCPNLSINKWTRLSLYDADFGWGRPIYMGPANVVHEGKIYILPSPTDDGSLSLVACLQTAHMKLFEKHLYEGLKSFDKIKARY
;
A
#
# COMPACT_ATOMS: atom_id res chain seq x y z
N MET A 1 13.75 -8.74 -2.40
CA MET A 1 13.62 -9.29 -3.77
C MET A 1 14.93 -9.01 -4.48
N ASN A 2 15.58 -10.05 -5.02
CA ASN A 2 16.87 -9.92 -5.73
C ASN A 2 16.66 -10.17 -7.22
N ASN A 3 17.70 -9.93 -8.03
CA ASN A 3 17.64 -10.10 -9.49
C ASN A 3 17.33 -11.55 -9.89
N GLU A 4 17.87 -12.56 -9.19
CA GLU A 4 17.61 -13.97 -9.48
C GLU A 4 16.14 -14.34 -9.30
N TYR A 5 15.52 -13.92 -8.19
CA TYR A 5 14.10 -14.14 -7.94
C TYR A 5 13.22 -13.49 -9.01
N LEU A 6 13.57 -12.28 -9.44
CA LEU A 6 12.83 -11.57 -10.49
C LEU A 6 12.92 -12.31 -11.83
N ARG A 7 14.10 -12.82 -12.19
CA ARG A 7 14.28 -13.60 -13.42
C ARG A 7 13.52 -14.91 -13.37
N SER A 8 13.64 -15.65 -12.26
CA SER A 8 12.90 -16.89 -12.06
C SER A 8 11.38 -16.68 -12.12
N ALA A 9 10.88 -15.54 -11.62
CA ALA A 9 9.47 -15.20 -11.74
C ALA A 9 9.03 -14.95 -13.19
N LEU A 10 9.88 -14.32 -14.01
CA LEU A 10 9.63 -14.17 -15.45
C LEU A 10 9.62 -15.54 -16.14
N ASP A 11 10.63 -16.38 -15.88
CA ASP A 11 10.71 -17.73 -16.44
C ASP A 11 9.45 -18.54 -16.10
N TYR A 12 8.97 -18.47 -14.85
CA TYR A 12 7.72 -19.11 -14.44
C TYR A 12 6.51 -18.60 -15.22
N LEU A 13 6.38 -17.28 -15.38
CA LEU A 13 5.26 -16.69 -16.12
C LEU A 13 5.25 -17.12 -17.60
N GLU A 14 6.42 -17.35 -18.21
CA GLU A 14 6.54 -17.87 -19.59
C GLU A 14 6.06 -19.33 -19.72
N THR A 15 6.10 -20.12 -18.64
CA THR A 15 5.59 -21.51 -18.66
C THR A 15 4.07 -21.62 -18.58
N LEU A 16 3.37 -20.53 -18.27
CA LEU A 16 1.92 -20.56 -18.12
C LEU A 16 1.24 -20.73 -19.49
N PRO A 17 0.22 -21.59 -19.61
CA PRO A 17 -0.53 -21.76 -20.86
C PRO A 17 -1.33 -20.49 -21.24
N ASP A 18 -1.68 -19.68 -20.25
CA ASP A 18 -2.29 -18.36 -20.40
C ASP A 18 -1.82 -17.45 -19.25
N ILE A 19 -1.27 -16.28 -19.59
CA ILE A 19 -0.79 -15.30 -18.61
C ILE A 19 -1.92 -14.72 -17.75
N THR A 20 -3.17 -14.75 -18.23
CA THR A 20 -4.31 -14.20 -17.47
C THR A 20 -4.59 -15.00 -16.19
N VAL A 21 -4.10 -16.24 -16.10
CA VAL A 21 -4.19 -17.08 -14.89
C VAL A 21 -3.37 -16.49 -13.73
N ALA A 22 -2.32 -15.72 -14.03
CA ALA A 22 -1.55 -15.00 -13.02
C ALA A 22 -2.25 -13.71 -12.51
N ARG A 23 -3.35 -13.29 -13.14
CA ARG A 23 -4.07 -12.08 -12.77
C ARG A 23 -4.76 -12.29 -11.42
N ARG A 24 -4.34 -11.51 -10.43
CA ARG A 24 -4.96 -11.50 -9.11
C ARG A 24 -6.40 -11.01 -9.18
N THR A 25 -7.29 -11.76 -8.57
CA THR A 25 -8.72 -11.50 -8.44
C THR A 25 -9.03 -10.90 -7.05
N PRO A 26 -10.25 -10.39 -6.81
CA PRO A 26 -10.61 -9.80 -5.52
C PRO A 26 -10.34 -10.71 -4.31
N ASP A 27 -10.62 -12.00 -4.43
CA ASP A 27 -10.39 -13.03 -3.42
C ASP A 27 -8.92 -13.21 -3.03
N THR A 28 -7.98 -12.82 -3.88
CA THR A 28 -6.53 -12.86 -3.57
C THR A 28 -6.18 -11.97 -2.37
N TYR A 29 -6.96 -10.91 -2.14
CA TYR A 29 -6.68 -9.92 -1.11
C TYR A 29 -7.59 -10.04 0.10
N GLN A 30 -8.72 -10.73 -0.03
CA GLN A 30 -9.71 -10.80 1.03
C GLN A 30 -9.16 -11.52 2.26
N CYS A 31 -9.70 -11.17 3.44
CA CYS A 31 -9.38 -11.85 4.70
C CYS A 31 -9.37 -13.38 4.53
N PRO A 32 -8.28 -14.08 4.92
CA PRO A 32 -7.21 -13.62 5.80
C PRO A 32 -6.00 -12.96 5.12
N ASN A 33 -6.04 -12.76 3.80
CA ASN A 33 -4.94 -12.16 3.03
C ASN A 33 -4.97 -10.63 3.09
N LEU A 34 -3.91 -10.00 2.56
CA LEU A 34 -3.78 -8.54 2.45
C LEU A 34 -2.83 -8.15 1.32
N SER A 35 -3.04 -6.97 0.74
CA SER A 35 -2.11 -6.32 -0.19
C SER A 35 -1.80 -4.90 0.26
N ILE A 36 -0.51 -4.62 0.41
CA ILE A 36 0.01 -3.30 0.80
C ILE A 36 0.79 -2.71 -0.38
N ASN A 37 0.36 -1.54 -0.83
CA ASN A 37 0.99 -0.81 -1.94
C ASN A 37 1.56 0.50 -1.41
N LYS A 38 2.88 0.64 -1.48
CA LYS A 38 3.60 1.82 -1.00
C LYS A 38 3.86 2.78 -2.17
N TRP A 39 3.25 3.96 -2.15
CA TRP A 39 3.42 4.97 -3.19
C TRP A 39 4.43 6.06 -2.81
N THR A 40 5.10 5.94 -1.66
CA THR A 40 6.04 6.97 -1.16
C THR A 40 7.28 7.21 -2.03
N ARG A 41 7.55 6.34 -3.01
CA ARG A 41 8.68 6.48 -3.94
C ARG A 41 8.25 6.95 -5.33
N LEU A 42 6.95 7.19 -5.51
CA LEU A 42 6.41 7.75 -6.73
C LEU A 42 6.37 9.28 -6.59
N SER A 43 6.64 9.97 -7.69
CA SER A 43 6.55 11.42 -7.83
C SER A 43 5.09 11.91 -7.89
N LEU A 44 4.31 11.65 -6.83
CA LEU A 44 2.86 11.89 -6.82
C LEU A 44 2.48 13.37 -6.94
N TYR A 45 3.31 14.25 -6.36
CA TYR A 45 3.02 15.69 -6.23
C TYR A 45 3.83 16.57 -7.19
N ASP A 46 4.45 15.97 -8.21
CA ASP A 46 5.26 16.69 -9.22
C ASP A 46 4.41 17.14 -10.43
N ALA A 47 3.15 16.73 -10.48
CA ALA A 47 2.22 17.10 -11.56
C ALA A 47 1.70 18.54 -11.40
N ASP A 48 2.51 19.52 -11.80
CA ASP A 48 2.14 20.93 -11.88
C ASP A 48 1.83 21.33 -13.33
N PHE A 49 0.60 21.75 -13.58
CA PHE A 49 0.11 22.17 -14.90
C PHE A 49 0.12 23.69 -15.09
N GLY A 50 0.72 24.45 -14.16
CA GLY A 50 0.75 25.92 -14.16
C GLY A 50 -0.11 26.58 -13.07
N TRP A 51 -0.78 25.78 -12.24
CA TRP A 51 -1.59 26.24 -11.10
C TRP A 51 -1.04 25.80 -9.74
N GLY A 52 0.17 25.23 -9.72
CA GLY A 52 0.81 24.71 -8.53
C GLY A 52 0.68 23.20 -8.38
N ARG A 53 1.42 22.66 -7.40
CA ARG A 53 1.42 21.23 -7.07
C ARG A 53 0.06 20.76 -6.53
N PRO A 54 -0.29 19.48 -6.70
CA PRO A 54 -1.51 18.92 -6.12
C PRO A 54 -1.52 19.01 -4.59
N ILE A 55 -2.66 19.39 -4.00
CA ILE A 55 -2.85 19.38 -2.53
C ILE A 55 -3.18 17.98 -1.98
N TYR A 56 -3.58 17.05 -2.85
CA TYR A 56 -3.87 15.66 -2.52
C TYR A 56 -3.63 14.77 -3.74
N MET A 57 -3.08 13.59 -3.50
CA MET A 57 -2.93 12.55 -4.51
C MET A 57 -3.16 11.19 -3.85
N GLY A 58 -4.04 10.38 -4.43
CA GLY A 58 -4.38 9.07 -3.91
C GLY A 58 -5.32 8.29 -4.82
N PRO A 59 -5.65 7.05 -4.46
CA PRO A 59 -6.65 6.26 -5.18
C PRO A 59 -8.02 6.92 -5.09
N ALA A 60 -8.75 7.02 -6.21
CA ALA A 60 -10.11 7.56 -6.23
C ALA A 60 -11.12 6.71 -5.45
N ASN A 61 -10.95 5.39 -5.47
CA ASN A 61 -11.73 4.44 -4.67
C ASN A 61 -10.90 3.17 -4.42
N VAL A 62 -11.08 2.54 -3.26
CA VAL A 62 -10.51 1.23 -2.93
C VAL A 62 -11.65 0.22 -2.86
N VAL A 63 -11.94 -0.40 -4.01
CA VAL A 63 -13.15 -1.24 -4.20
C VAL A 63 -13.07 -2.60 -3.52
N HIS A 64 -11.87 -3.16 -3.38
CA HIS A 64 -11.68 -4.52 -2.91
C HIS A 64 -11.12 -4.53 -1.49
N GLU A 65 -11.77 -5.32 -0.64
CA GLU A 65 -11.33 -5.61 0.72
C GLU A 65 -9.89 -6.17 0.75
N GLY A 66 -9.17 -5.85 1.81
CA GLY A 66 -7.80 -6.28 2.03
C GLY A 66 -6.75 -5.48 1.28
N LYS A 67 -7.09 -4.31 0.72
CA LYS A 67 -6.14 -3.39 0.08
C LYS A 67 -5.79 -2.22 0.99
N ILE A 68 -4.49 -1.95 1.13
CA ILE A 68 -3.94 -0.83 1.87
C ILE A 68 -2.94 -0.06 1.00
N TYR A 69 -3.05 1.26 0.99
CA TYR A 69 -2.13 2.17 0.32
C TYR A 69 -1.43 3.06 1.33
N ILE A 70 -0.11 3.21 1.18
CA ILE A 70 0.70 4.14 1.97
C ILE A 70 1.08 5.31 1.06
N LEU A 71 0.60 6.50 1.40
CA LEU A 71 0.75 7.72 0.61
C LEU A 71 1.71 8.69 1.32
N PRO A 72 2.62 9.36 0.60
CA PRO A 72 3.39 10.47 1.13
C PRO A 72 2.53 11.72 1.34
N SER A 73 2.96 12.59 2.26
CA SER A 73 2.40 13.92 2.45
C SER A 73 2.64 14.85 1.25
N PRO A 74 1.70 15.75 0.91
CA PRO A 74 1.91 16.79 -0.10
C PRO A 74 2.92 17.86 0.32
N THR A 75 3.21 18.01 1.63
CA THR A 75 4.05 19.07 2.19
C THR A 75 5.49 18.66 2.45
N ASP A 76 5.87 17.44 2.06
CA ASP A 76 7.22 16.89 2.28
C ASP A 76 7.65 16.90 3.77
N ASP A 77 6.69 16.90 4.70
CA ASP A 77 6.89 16.91 6.16
C ASP A 77 7.28 15.54 6.76
N GLY A 78 7.47 14.53 5.91
CA GLY A 78 7.77 13.15 6.29
C GLY A 78 6.58 12.36 6.83
N SER A 79 5.39 12.97 6.94
CA SER A 79 4.18 12.25 7.36
C SER A 79 3.68 11.32 6.24
N LEU A 80 2.94 10.29 6.66
CA LEU A 80 2.36 9.29 5.76
C LEU A 80 0.87 9.14 6.07
N SER A 81 0.07 9.03 5.01
CA SER A 81 -1.34 8.69 5.11
C SER A 81 -1.57 7.23 4.72
N LEU A 82 -2.53 6.59 5.40
CA LEU A 82 -2.93 5.22 5.10
C LEU A 82 -4.37 5.20 4.58
N VAL A 83 -4.57 4.62 3.40
CA VAL A 83 -5.92 4.36 2.86
C VAL A 83 -6.15 2.85 2.90
N ALA A 84 -7.10 2.40 3.71
CA ALA A 84 -7.39 0.99 3.92
C ALA A 84 -8.85 0.66 3.58
N CYS A 85 -9.06 -0.45 2.88
CA CYS A 85 -10.38 -1.06 2.68
C CYS A 85 -10.37 -2.43 3.37
N LEU A 86 -11.09 -2.53 4.50
CA LEU A 86 -11.30 -3.77 5.24
C LEU A 86 -12.80 -3.96 5.49
N GLN A 87 -13.20 -5.15 5.93
CA GLN A 87 -14.57 -5.36 6.39
C GLN A 87 -14.93 -4.37 7.51
N THR A 88 -16.15 -3.84 7.50
CA THR A 88 -16.63 -2.82 8.45
C THR A 88 -16.41 -3.21 9.91
N ALA A 89 -16.60 -4.51 10.23
CA ALA A 89 -16.38 -5.04 11.58
C ALA A 89 -14.92 -4.90 12.05
N HIS A 90 -13.95 -4.86 11.13
CA HIS A 90 -12.52 -4.81 11.44
C HIS A 90 -11.96 -3.39 11.48
N MET A 91 -12.59 -2.41 10.80
CA MET A 91 -12.01 -1.06 10.62
C MET A 91 -11.64 -0.36 11.94
N LYS A 92 -12.54 -0.36 12.93
CA LYS A 92 -12.27 0.28 14.24
C LYS A 92 -11.16 -0.43 15.01
N LEU A 93 -11.12 -1.76 14.95
CA LEU A 93 -10.08 -2.55 15.61
C LEU A 93 -8.72 -2.35 14.93
N PHE A 94 -8.71 -2.30 13.60
CA PHE A 94 -7.52 -2.01 12.81
C PHE A 94 -6.93 -0.65 13.18
N GLU A 95 -7.73 0.41 13.21
CA GLU A 95 -7.29 1.75 13.61
C GLU A 95 -6.70 1.75 15.02
N LYS A 96 -7.41 1.15 15.99
CA LYS A 96 -6.94 1.03 17.37
C LYS A 96 -5.56 0.35 17.43
N HIS A 97 -5.43 -0.82 16.82
CA HIS A 97 -4.19 -1.60 16.89
C HIS A 97 -3.04 -0.98 16.10
N LEU A 98 -3.33 -0.28 15.00
CA LEU A 98 -2.33 0.48 14.25
C LEU A 98 -1.66 1.53 15.15
N TYR A 99 -2.46 2.37 15.83
CA TYR A 99 -1.91 3.41 16.69
C TYR A 99 -1.28 2.88 17.99
N GLU A 100 -1.84 1.83 18.58
CA GLU A 100 -1.22 1.14 19.72
C GLU A 100 0.16 0.58 19.33
N GLY A 101 0.27 -0.05 18.17
CA GLY A 101 1.52 -0.55 17.62
C GLY A 101 2.55 0.57 17.43
N LEU A 102 2.17 1.65 16.74
CA LEU A 102 3.07 2.79 16.48
C LEU A 102 3.59 3.44 17.78
N LYS A 103 2.71 3.69 18.76
CA LYS A 103 3.11 4.23 20.07
C LYS A 103 4.04 3.30 20.84
N SER A 104 3.87 1.99 20.70
CA SER A 104 4.77 1.00 21.29
C SER A 104 6.18 1.10 20.70
N PHE A 105 6.30 1.28 19.39
CA PHE A 105 7.59 1.48 18.71
C PHE A 105 8.31 2.75 19.15
N ASP A 106 7.59 3.86 19.36
CA ASP A 106 8.20 5.10 19.84
C ASP A 106 8.79 4.94 21.25
N LYS A 107 8.11 4.17 22.12
CA LYS A 107 8.63 3.81 23.45
C LYS A 107 9.89 2.93 23.39
N ILE A 108 10.03 2.10 22.35
CA ILE A 108 11.22 1.27 22.14
C ILE A 108 12.37 2.14 21.63
N LYS A 109 12.13 3.06 20.69
CA LYS A 109 13.15 4.00 20.20
C LYS A 109 13.63 4.99 21.26
N ALA A 110 12.76 5.42 22.19
CA ALA A 110 13.14 6.34 23.27
C ALA A 110 13.93 5.69 24.42
N ARG A 111 14.18 4.37 24.37
CA ARG A 111 14.97 3.62 25.38
C ARG A 111 16.43 3.40 24.98
N TYR A 112 16.82 3.82 23.78
CA TYR A 112 18.20 3.80 23.26
C TYR A 112 18.57 5.20 22.77
#